data_AF-A0A1I2HWY6-F1
#
_entry.id   AF-A0A1I2HWY6-F1
#
_cell.length_a   1.000
_cell.length_b   1.000
_cell.length_c   1.000
_cell.angle_alpha   90.00
_cell.angle_beta   90.00
_cell.angle_gamma   90.00
#
_symmetry.space_group_name_H-M   'P 1'
#
loop_
_entity.id
_entity.type
_entity.pdbx_description
1 polymer ?
#
loop_
_entity_poly.entity_id
_entity_poly.type
_entity_poly.pdbx_seq_one_letter_code
_entity_poly.pdbx_strand_id
1 'polypeptide(L)'
;MHQHLGHGHSIGDLTNQEKITLHKLLVETGLEMLSQTVTGQVGYSDVPTEHLFNIYDFRLKNLSSSSKIKSDLESLVSNMSKFKGSSIRFVITRNDTFKYLIFTDRKFNELLGHLESSSLK
;
A
#
# COMPACT_ATOMS: atom_id res chain seq x y z
N MET A 1 -35.97 -3.15 -9.70
CA MET A 1 -34.64 -3.68 -10.06
C MET A 1 -33.62 -2.99 -9.18
N HIS A 2 -33.25 -3.60 -8.06
CA HIS A 2 -32.29 -3.02 -7.12
C HIS A 2 -30.88 -3.25 -7.64
N GLN A 3 -30.14 -2.17 -7.81
CA GLN A 3 -28.72 -2.18 -8.12
C GLN A 3 -27.98 -2.82 -6.93
N HIS A 4 -27.37 -3.97 -7.17
CA HIS A 4 -26.45 -4.61 -6.25
C HIS A 4 -25.11 -3.86 -6.39
N LEU A 5 -24.90 -2.82 -5.59
CA LEU A 5 -23.60 -2.17 -5.45
C LEU A 5 -22.64 -3.21 -4.88
N GLY A 6 -21.70 -3.66 -5.71
CA GLY A 6 -20.72 -4.68 -5.37
C GLY A 6 -19.93 -4.29 -4.12
N HIS A 7 -20.01 -5.16 -3.12
CA HIS A 7 -19.07 -5.40 -2.02
C HIS A 7 -17.88 -4.42 -1.95
N GLY A 8 -17.96 -3.47 -1.01
CA GLY A 8 -16.77 -2.76 -0.55
C GLY A 8 -15.73 -3.78 -0.10
N HIS A 9 -14.51 -3.65 -0.61
CA HIS A 9 -13.38 -4.49 -0.23
C HIS A 9 -13.26 -4.54 1.30
N SER A 10 -13.49 -5.70 1.90
CA SER A 10 -13.36 -5.88 3.35
C SER A 10 -11.90 -5.67 3.73
N ILE A 11 -11.63 -4.69 4.60
CA ILE A 11 -10.33 -4.53 5.23
C ILE A 11 -10.20 -5.64 6.27
N GLY A 12 -9.19 -6.49 6.14
CA GLY A 12 -8.81 -7.47 7.15
C GLY A 12 -7.78 -6.88 8.11
N ASP A 13 -7.66 -7.44 9.32
CA ASP A 13 -6.58 -7.09 10.25
C ASP A 13 -5.41 -8.08 10.09
N LEU A 14 -4.18 -7.58 10.14
CA LEU A 14 -2.99 -8.46 10.15
C LEU A 14 -2.93 -9.30 11.41
N THR A 15 -2.56 -10.57 11.26
CA THR A 15 -2.20 -11.42 12.41
C THR A 15 -0.92 -10.94 13.09
N ASN A 16 -0.69 -11.31 14.35
CA ASN A 16 0.54 -10.96 15.06
C ASN A 16 1.79 -11.44 14.33
N GLN A 17 1.75 -12.63 13.73
CA GLN A 17 2.88 -13.15 12.96
C GLN A 17 3.14 -12.33 11.70
N GLU A 18 2.09 -11.93 10.97
CA GLU A 18 2.23 -11.07 9.79
C GLU A 18 2.77 -9.67 10.15
N LYS A 19 2.35 -9.10 11.29
CA LYS A 19 2.91 -7.83 11.80
C LYS A 19 4.40 -7.95 12.08
N ILE A 20 4.84 -9.06 12.69
CA ILE A 20 6.27 -9.32 12.94
C ILE A 20 7.04 -9.42 11.61
N THR A 21 6.50 -10.15 10.63
CA THR A 21 7.15 -10.29 9.32
C THR A 21 7.23 -8.95 8.60
N LEU A 22 6.14 -8.18 8.58
CA LEU A 22 6.11 -6.84 8.00
C LEU A 22 7.07 -5.88 8.70
N HIS A 23 7.14 -5.92 10.04
CA HIS A 23 8.09 -5.11 10.80
C HIS A 23 9.53 -5.40 10.36
N LYS A 24 9.91 -6.68 10.25
CA LYS A 24 11.26 -7.08 9.80
C LYS A 24 11.56 -6.57 8.39
N LEU A 25 10.64 -6.77 7.45
CA LEU A 25 10.78 -6.28 6.07
C LEU A 25 11.00 -4.76 6.03
N LEU A 26 10.24 -4.00 6.82
CA LEU A 26 10.37 -2.54 6.89
C LEU A 26 11.72 -2.10 7.48
N VAL A 27 12.22 -2.78 8.50
CA VAL A 27 13.57 -2.49 9.05
C VAL A 27 14.65 -2.84 8.03
N GLU A 28 14.58 -4.02 7.40
CA GLU A 28 15.56 -4.47 6.40
C GLU A 28 15.63 -3.57 5.16
N THR A 29 14.52 -2.89 4.84
CA THR A 29 14.42 -1.93 3.73
C THR A 29 14.74 -0.48 4.14
N GLY A 30 15.15 -0.24 5.40
CA GLY A 30 15.52 1.08 5.91
C GLY A 30 14.33 1.99 6.26
N LEU A 31 13.13 1.43 6.43
CA LEU A 31 11.88 2.12 6.76
C LEU A 31 11.49 1.93 8.23
N GLU A 32 12.46 2.08 9.14
CA GLU A 32 12.32 1.87 10.58
C GLU A 32 11.21 2.73 11.21
N MET A 33 11.00 3.96 10.72
CA MET A 33 9.91 4.81 11.20
C MET A 33 8.53 4.21 10.91
N LEU A 34 8.36 3.55 9.75
CA LEU A 34 7.10 2.87 9.42
C LEU A 34 6.96 1.57 10.20
N SER A 35 8.06 0.87 10.48
CA SER A 35 8.02 -0.41 11.22
C SER A 35 7.43 -0.23 12.62
N GLN A 36 7.71 0.89 13.30
CA GLN A 36 7.14 1.17 14.62
C GLN A 36 5.60 1.26 14.58
N THR A 37 5.03 1.79 13.49
CA THR A 37 3.58 1.96 13.34
C THR A 37 2.85 0.62 13.14
N VAL A 38 3.53 -0.42 12.64
CA VAL A 38 2.87 -1.72 12.35
C VAL A 38 2.66 -2.59 13.60
N THR A 39 3.14 -2.15 14.76
CA THR A 39 2.93 -2.82 16.06
C THR A 39 1.49 -2.66 16.57
N GLY A 40 0.75 -1.67 16.06
CA GLY A 40 -0.64 -1.38 16.44
C GLY A 40 -1.71 -2.18 15.70
N GLN A 41 -2.92 -1.64 15.61
CA GLN A 41 -3.98 -2.18 14.75
C GLN A 41 -3.69 -1.76 13.30
N VAL A 42 -3.52 -2.76 12.43
CA VAL A 42 -3.10 -2.57 11.04
C VAL A 42 -4.08 -3.32 10.15
N GLY A 43 -4.73 -2.57 9.27
CA GLY A 43 -5.64 -3.10 8.27
C GLY A 43 -4.89 -3.44 6.98
N TYR A 44 -5.44 -4.35 6.17
CA TYR A 44 -4.94 -4.64 4.84
C TYR A 44 -6.07 -5.04 3.88
N SER A 45 -5.81 -4.97 2.58
CA SER A 45 -6.50 -5.83 1.63
C SER A 45 -5.59 -6.25 0.48
N ASP A 46 -5.92 -7.42 -0.06
CA ASP A 46 -5.27 -7.98 -1.23
C ASP A 46 -6.02 -7.48 -2.47
N VAL A 47 -5.30 -6.96 -3.46
CA VAL A 47 -5.88 -6.42 -4.71
C VAL A 47 -5.15 -7.04 -5.89
N PRO A 48 -5.84 -7.34 -7.00
CA PRO A 48 -5.18 -7.75 -8.23
C PRO A 48 -4.18 -6.70 -8.68
N THR A 49 -2.98 -7.17 -9.05
CA THR A 49 -1.87 -6.30 -9.47
C THR A 49 -2.29 -5.36 -10.61
N GLU A 50 -2.93 -5.87 -11.65
CA GLU A 50 -3.43 -5.11 -12.80
C GLU A 50 -4.39 -3.98 -12.41
N HIS A 51 -5.25 -4.22 -11.42
CA HIS A 51 -6.22 -3.23 -10.96
C HIS A 51 -5.52 -2.02 -10.31
N LEU A 52 -4.52 -2.26 -9.46
CA LEU A 52 -3.75 -1.17 -8.84
C LEU A 52 -2.98 -0.37 -9.88
N PHE A 53 -2.37 -1.03 -10.88
CA PHE A 53 -1.70 -0.32 -11.97
C PHE A 53 -2.62 0.61 -12.70
N ASN A 54 -3.80 0.13 -13.12
CA ASN A 54 -4.74 0.93 -13.88
C ASN A 54 -5.18 2.16 -13.08
N ILE A 55 -5.43 2.01 -11.77
CA ILE A 55 -5.77 3.14 -10.88
C ILE A 55 -4.62 4.14 -10.80
N TYR A 56 -3.40 3.69 -10.55
CA TYR A 56 -2.28 4.60 -10.30
C TYR A 56 -1.72 5.23 -11.58
N ASP A 57 -1.71 4.51 -12.71
CA ASP A 57 -1.42 5.09 -14.03
C ASP A 57 -2.42 6.19 -14.39
N PHE A 58 -3.71 5.95 -14.14
CA PHE A 58 -4.73 6.98 -14.31
C PHE A 58 -4.48 8.20 -13.41
N ARG A 59 -4.14 7.99 -12.14
CA ARG A 59 -3.83 9.11 -11.21
C ARG A 59 -2.60 9.90 -11.68
N LEU A 60 -1.55 9.25 -12.15
CA LEU A 60 -0.33 9.90 -12.65
C LEU A 60 -0.59 10.88 -13.80
N LYS A 61 -1.51 10.54 -14.69
CA LYS A 61 -1.95 11.41 -15.80
C LYS A 61 -2.63 12.68 -15.33
N ASN A 62 -3.22 12.68 -14.14
CA ASN A 62 -3.99 13.79 -13.58
C ASN A 62 -3.21 14.61 -12.53
N LEU A 63 -1.98 14.21 -12.19
CA LEU A 63 -1.14 14.92 -11.21
C LEU A 63 -0.18 15.91 -11.87
N SER A 64 -0.02 17.07 -11.23
CA SER A 64 0.96 18.08 -11.63
C SER A 64 2.39 17.54 -11.52
N SER A 65 3.22 17.89 -12.49
CA SER A 65 4.61 17.41 -12.63
C SER A 65 5.52 17.77 -11.45
N SER A 66 5.21 18.84 -10.72
CA SER A 66 6.01 19.32 -9.59
C SER A 66 5.61 18.72 -8.23
N SER A 67 4.66 17.79 -8.19
CA SER A 67 4.17 17.25 -6.92
C SER A 67 5.01 16.05 -6.44
N LYS A 68 5.42 16.07 -5.17
CA LYS A 68 6.12 14.93 -4.51
C LYS A 68 5.36 13.62 -4.70
N ILE A 69 4.03 13.68 -4.56
CA ILE A 69 3.15 12.52 -4.70
C ILE A 69 3.21 11.88 -6.09
N LYS A 70 3.51 12.65 -7.14
CA LYS A 70 3.71 12.11 -8.49
C LYS A 70 4.99 11.28 -8.57
N SER A 71 6.11 11.81 -8.07
CA SER A 71 7.38 11.08 -8.03
C SER A 71 7.29 9.78 -7.22
N ASP A 72 6.58 9.83 -6.07
CA ASP A 72 6.35 8.65 -5.23
C ASP A 72 5.50 7.60 -5.98
N LEU A 73 4.45 8.05 -6.67
CA LEU A 73 3.59 7.18 -7.48
C LEU A 73 4.30 6.59 -8.71
N GLU A 74 5.14 7.36 -9.40
CA GLU A 74 5.93 6.88 -10.54
C GLU A 74 6.90 5.78 -10.10
N SER A 75 7.55 5.97 -8.95
CA SER A 75 8.44 4.97 -8.35
C SER A 75 7.67 3.70 -7.97
N LEU A 76 6.50 3.83 -7.35
CA LEU A 76 5.65 2.70 -7.00
C LEU A 76 5.19 1.93 -8.24
N VAL A 77 4.70 2.62 -9.28
CA VAL A 77 4.28 1.99 -10.54
C VAL A 77 5.45 1.29 -11.21
N SER A 78 6.64 1.90 -11.24
CA SER A 78 7.84 1.27 -11.77
C SER A 78 8.21 -0.03 -11.02
N ASN A 79 8.13 -0.04 -9.69
CA ASN A 79 8.41 -1.24 -8.90
C ASN A 79 7.36 -2.31 -9.09
N MET A 80 6.08 -1.95 -9.02
CA MET A 80 4.99 -2.89 -9.30
C MET A 80 5.18 -3.51 -10.69
N SER A 81 5.64 -2.77 -11.72
CA SER A 81 5.79 -3.28 -13.11
C SER A 81 6.73 -4.48 -13.24
N LYS A 82 7.61 -4.64 -12.26
CA LYS A 82 8.58 -5.75 -12.17
C LYS A 82 8.06 -6.91 -11.32
N PHE A 83 7.02 -6.68 -10.53
CA PHE A 83 6.41 -7.68 -9.65
C PHE A 83 5.70 -8.76 -10.48
N LYS A 84 6.05 -10.02 -10.23
CA LYS A 84 5.52 -11.17 -10.99
C LYS A 84 4.32 -11.84 -10.32
N GLY A 85 3.82 -11.30 -9.21
CA GLY A 85 2.65 -11.85 -8.50
C GLY A 85 1.32 -11.33 -9.06
N SER A 86 0.27 -12.13 -8.88
CA SER A 86 -1.09 -11.81 -9.33
C SER A 86 -1.85 -10.86 -8.40
N SER A 87 -1.39 -10.70 -7.16
CA SER A 87 -2.01 -9.81 -6.19
C SER A 87 -0.98 -9.16 -5.28
N ILE A 88 -1.19 -7.88 -5.05
CA ILE A 88 -0.44 -7.04 -4.13
C ILE A 88 -1.27 -6.87 -2.87
N ARG A 89 -0.61 -6.94 -1.72
CA ARG A 89 -1.20 -6.57 -0.45
C ARG A 89 -0.93 -5.10 -0.21
N PHE A 90 -1.99 -4.31 -0.04
CA PHE A 90 -1.86 -2.98 0.53
C PHE A 90 -2.09 -3.07 2.04
N VAL A 91 -1.17 -2.51 2.81
CA VAL A 91 -1.25 -2.41 4.26
C VAL A 91 -1.52 -0.96 4.62
N ILE A 92 -2.53 -0.74 5.44
CA ILE A 92 -2.94 0.56 5.93
C ILE A 92 -2.47 0.68 7.37
N THR A 93 -1.49 1.56 7.58
CA THR A 93 -1.02 1.95 8.91
C THR A 93 -1.15 3.47 9.10
N ARG A 94 -1.03 3.94 10.33
CA ARG A 94 -1.05 5.38 10.64
C ARG A 94 -0.17 5.69 11.84
N ASN A 95 0.37 6.89 11.87
CA ASN A 95 0.78 7.54 13.12
C ASN A 95 -0.24 8.63 13.47
N ASP A 96 0.06 9.46 14.47
CA ASP A 96 -0.84 10.53 14.92
C ASP A 96 -1.13 11.58 13.83
N THR A 97 -0.27 11.68 12.81
CA THR A 97 -0.27 12.77 11.82
C THR A 97 -0.65 12.30 10.41
N PHE A 98 -0.27 11.08 10.04
CA PHE A 98 -0.29 10.58 8.67
C PHE A 98 -0.86 9.17 8.59
N LYS A 99 -1.50 8.90 7.45
CA LYS A 99 -1.87 7.54 7.04
C LYS A 99 -0.86 7.07 6.00
N TYR A 100 -0.35 5.87 6.15
CA TYR A 100 0.57 5.25 5.21
C TYR A 100 -0.09 4.05 4.53
N LEU A 101 0.15 3.94 3.24
CA LEU A 101 -0.13 2.76 2.45
C LEU A 101 1.20 2.08 2.15
N ILE A 102 1.35 0.83 2.54
CA ILE A 102 2.57 0.03 2.29
C ILE A 102 2.17 -1.09 1.35
N PHE A 103 2.90 -1.25 0.24
CA PHE A 103 2.60 -2.22 -0.81
C PHE A 103 3.63 -3.34 -0.76
N THR A 104 3.16 -4.57 -0.58
CA THR A 104 4.01 -5.76 -0.51
C THR A 104 3.42 -6.89 -1.35
N ASP A 105 4.21 -7.95 -1.56
CA ASP A 105 3.62 -9.24 -1.87
C ASP A 105 2.78 -9.75 -0.68
N ARG A 106 1.93 -10.76 -0.92
CA ARG A 106 1.01 -11.29 0.11
C ARG A 106 1.73 -11.92 1.31
N LYS A 107 2.99 -12.33 1.15
CA LYS A 107 3.78 -13.02 2.16
C LYS A 107 4.80 -12.11 2.85
N PHE A 108 4.89 -10.84 2.48
CA PHE A 108 5.87 -9.88 3.01
C PHE A 108 7.33 -10.28 2.75
N ASN A 109 7.60 -10.93 1.61
CA ASN A 109 8.96 -11.17 1.12
C ASN A 109 9.53 -9.96 0.35
N GLU A 110 8.67 -9.17 -0.28
CA GLU A 110 9.07 -8.06 -1.15
C GLU A 110 8.29 -6.80 -0.82
N LEU A 111 9.02 -5.70 -0.61
CA LEU A 111 8.46 -4.36 -0.51
C LEU A 111 8.42 -3.72 -1.90
N LEU A 112 7.22 -3.41 -2.39
CA LEU A 112 7.01 -2.77 -3.69
C LEU A 112 7.06 -1.25 -3.59
N GLY A 113 6.68 -0.71 -2.44
CA GLY A 113 6.80 0.71 -2.13
C GLY A 113 5.84 1.13 -1.03
N HIS A 114 5.81 2.43 -0.74
CA HIS A 114 4.86 3.00 0.20
C HIS A 114 4.41 4.38 -0.30
N LEU A 115 3.23 4.81 0.13
CA LEU A 115 2.71 6.14 -0.10
C LEU A 115 2.30 6.74 1.24
N GLU A 116 2.70 7.98 1.45
CA GLU A 116 2.13 8.81 2.50
C GLU A 116 0.83 9.42 1.96
N SER A 117 -0.29 9.06 2.57
CA SER A 117 -1.49 9.88 2.47
C SER A 117 -1.41 10.89 3.60
N SER A 118 -1.02 12.12 3.27
CA SER A 118 -1.53 13.26 4.03
C SER A 118 -3.05 13.07 4.08
N SER A 119 -3.64 13.21 5.26
CA SER A 119 -5.09 13.08 5.42
C SER A 119 -5.74 13.90 4.32
N LEU A 120 -6.29 13.20 3.31
CA LEU A 120 -7.04 13.81 2.23
C LEU A 120 -8.19 14.53 2.93
N LYS A 121 -8.02 15.83 3.13
CA LYS A 121 -9.13 16.71 3.51
C LYS A 121 -10.13 16.73 2.38
#